data_AF-W4VMI3-F1
#
_entry.id   AF-W4VMI3-F1
#
_cell.length_a   1.000
_cell.length_b   1.000
_cell.length_c   1.000
_cell.angle_alpha   90.00
_cell.angle_beta   90.00
_cell.angle_gamma   90.00
#
_symmetry.space_group_name_H-M   'P 1'
#
loop_
_entity.id
_entity.type
_entity.pdbx_description
1 polymer ?
#
loop_
_entity_poly.entity_id
_entity_poly.type
_entity_poly.pdbx_seq_one_letter_code
_entity_poly.pdbx_strand_id
1 'polypeptide(L)'
;MRIVISAVTKAFDKYCIAGLTENGQWVRPIPNSFTTRFWEESDLRFGNKNDFLRSGDIIEFQGYEPTSFQHENHIEDIVVKDGKITFLRRYSNYELINFLVGKEDNRTIFQNTVHANGRSLCLVKPDQIRFEVTKYFDQPKKPKLVLNKQEFST
;
A
#
# COMPACT_ATOMS: atom_id res chain seq x y z
N MET A 1 4.56 7.22 -14.96
CA MET A 1 4.35 5.95 -14.23
C MET A 1 2.88 5.84 -13.90
N ARG A 2 2.30 4.66 -14.10
CA ARG A 2 0.92 4.35 -13.76
C ARG A 2 0.92 3.24 -12.71
N ILE A 3 0.12 3.42 -11.66
CA ILE A 3 -0.04 2.40 -10.63
C ILE A 3 -1.50 2.22 -10.25
N VAL A 4 -1.82 1.01 -9.79
CA VAL A 4 -3.09 0.67 -9.17
C VAL A 4 -2.89 0.76 -7.66
N ILE A 5 -3.63 1.64 -7.01
CA ILE A 5 -3.59 1.82 -5.56
C ILE A 5 -4.05 0.54 -4.88
N SER A 6 -3.19 0.02 -4.00
CA SER A 6 -3.44 -1.19 -3.22
C SER A 6 -3.65 -0.86 -1.75
N ALA A 7 -3.01 0.18 -1.23
CA ALA A 7 -3.11 0.60 0.16
C ALA A 7 -3.19 2.13 0.29
N VAL A 8 -4.09 2.59 1.16
CA VAL A 8 -4.20 3.98 1.61
C VAL A 8 -4.28 3.95 3.13
N THR A 9 -3.24 4.43 3.80
CA THR A 9 -3.08 4.31 5.24
C THR A 9 -2.93 5.69 5.86
N LYS A 10 -3.78 6.01 6.85
CA LYS A 10 -3.62 7.23 7.64
C LYS A 10 -2.40 7.09 8.55
N ALA A 11 -1.50 8.07 8.49
CA ALA A 11 -0.30 8.17 9.32
C ALA A 11 -0.26 9.57 9.93
N PHE A 12 -0.47 9.65 11.25
CA PHE A 12 -0.73 10.92 11.94
C PHE A 12 -1.94 11.63 11.33
N ASP A 13 -1.81 12.90 10.96
CA ASP A 13 -2.85 13.68 10.28
C ASP A 13 -2.72 13.67 8.74
N LYS A 14 -1.85 12.80 8.20
CA LYS A 14 -1.54 12.70 6.78
C LYS A 14 -1.77 11.27 6.27
N TYR A 15 -1.42 11.02 5.01
CA TYR A 15 -1.65 9.74 4.36
C TYR A 15 -0.40 9.19 3.67
N CYS A 16 -0.22 7.88 3.78
CA CYS A 16 0.69 7.10 2.96
C CYS A 16 -0.15 6.33 1.93
N ILE A 17 0.30 6.36 0.67
CA ILE A 17 -0.34 5.61 -0.41
C ILE A 17 0.69 4.66 -1.03
N ALA A 18 0.22 3.49 -1.43
CA ALA A 18 1.04 2.51 -2.12
C ALA A 18 0.22 1.77 -3.16
N GLY A 19 0.87 1.40 -4.25
CA GLY A 19 0.24 0.66 -5.32
C GLY A 19 1.22 -0.21 -6.09
N LEU A 20 0.67 -0.93 -7.05
CA LEU A 20 1.43 -1.81 -7.93
C LEU A 20 1.43 -1.23 -9.34
N THR A 21 2.57 -1.28 -10.02
CA THR A 21 2.62 -1.07 -11.48
C THR A 21 1.85 -2.18 -12.20
N GLU A 22 1.62 -2.01 -13.50
CA GLU A 22 0.98 -3.06 -14.33
C GLU A 22 1.72 -4.41 -14.23
N ASN A 23 3.04 -4.37 -14.04
CA ASN A 23 3.93 -5.52 -13.88
C ASN A 23 4.02 -6.06 -12.44
N GLY A 24 3.29 -5.49 -11.49
CA GLY A 24 3.29 -5.94 -10.09
C GLY A 24 4.48 -5.47 -9.26
N GLN A 25 5.18 -4.41 -9.69
CA GLN A 25 6.21 -3.80 -8.84
C GLN A 25 5.56 -2.83 -7.84
N TRP A 26 5.93 -2.93 -6.57
CA TRP A 26 5.48 -2.00 -5.55
C TRP A 26 6.06 -0.61 -5.77
N VAL A 27 5.20 0.39 -5.60
CA VAL A 27 5.54 1.81 -5.66
C VAL A 27 4.79 2.54 -4.56
N ARG A 28 5.51 3.41 -3.87
CA ARG A 28 5.03 4.38 -2.90
C ARG A 28 5.23 5.78 -3.46
N PRO A 29 4.22 6.35 -4.14
CA PRO A 29 4.28 7.75 -4.52
C PRO A 29 4.33 8.60 -3.25
N ILE A 30 5.31 9.49 -3.17
CA ILE A 30 5.47 10.43 -2.07
C ILE A 30 5.45 11.86 -2.62
N PRO A 31 4.97 12.85 -1.85
CA PRO A 31 4.92 14.23 -2.32
C PRO A 31 6.33 14.76 -2.57
N ASN A 32 6.48 15.67 -3.53
CA ASN A 32 7.72 16.43 -3.72
C ASN A 32 7.87 17.52 -2.66
N SER A 33 7.92 17.08 -1.42
CA SER A 33 8.15 17.86 -0.23
C SER A 33 9.40 17.30 0.41
N PHE A 34 10.50 18.04 0.37
CA PHE A 34 11.75 17.63 1.03
C PHE A 34 11.62 17.46 2.56
N THR A 35 10.44 17.75 3.13
CA THR A 35 10.18 17.69 4.57
C THR A 35 9.26 16.55 4.99
N THR A 36 8.56 15.89 4.05
CA THR A 36 7.65 14.79 4.42
C THR A 36 7.39 13.81 3.28
N ARG A 37 7.18 12.55 3.65
CA ARG A 37 6.76 11.46 2.74
C ARG A 37 5.25 11.22 2.72
N PHE A 38 4.48 12.04 3.44
CA PHE A 38 3.05 11.84 3.62
C PHE A 38 2.25 12.93 2.89
N TRP A 39 1.21 12.51 2.21
CA TRP A 39 0.29 13.36 1.47
C TRP A 39 -0.71 14.05 2.40
N GLU A 40 -1.06 15.29 2.09
CA GLU A 40 -2.22 15.93 2.70
C GLU A 40 -3.50 15.32 2.13
N GLU A 41 -4.59 15.39 2.90
CA GLU A 41 -5.88 14.87 2.43
C GLU A 41 -6.36 15.55 1.14
N SER A 42 -6.10 16.85 1.02
CA SER A 42 -6.46 17.66 -0.15
C SER A 42 -5.79 17.19 -1.43
N ASP A 43 -4.59 16.61 -1.33
CA ASP A 43 -3.81 16.16 -2.48
C ASP A 43 -4.35 14.83 -3.05
N LEU A 44 -5.12 14.09 -2.24
CA LEU A 44 -5.65 12.77 -2.57
C LEU A 44 -7.16 12.78 -2.87
N ARG A 45 -7.76 13.96 -3.00
CA ARG A 45 -9.17 14.14 -3.36
C ARG A 45 -9.29 14.49 -4.84
N PHE A 46 -10.03 13.68 -5.59
CA PHE A 46 -10.22 13.84 -7.03
C PHE A 46 -11.69 14.15 -7.38
N GLY A 47 -11.94 14.72 -8.56
CA GLY A 47 -13.29 15.14 -8.99
C GLY A 47 -13.84 16.34 -8.22
N ASN A 48 -15.14 16.33 -7.85
CA ASN A 48 -15.80 17.40 -7.07
C ASN A 48 -15.32 17.49 -5.60
N LYS A 49 -14.05 17.15 -5.33
CA LYS A 49 -13.36 17.13 -4.03
C LYS A 49 -13.91 16.15 -2.98
N ASN A 50 -15.02 15.46 -3.26
CA ASN A 50 -15.63 14.52 -2.31
C ASN A 50 -15.13 13.08 -2.44
N ASP A 51 -14.54 12.67 -3.58
CA ASP A 51 -14.03 11.31 -3.77
C ASP A 51 -12.56 11.24 -3.35
N PHE A 52 -12.31 10.56 -2.23
CA PHE A 52 -10.97 10.33 -1.69
C PHE A 52 -10.36 9.06 -2.29
N LEU A 53 -9.05 9.09 -2.54
CA LEU A 53 -8.31 7.97 -3.08
C LEU A 53 -8.50 6.69 -2.24
N ARG A 54 -8.72 5.56 -2.91
CA ARG A 54 -8.90 4.25 -2.27
C ARG A 54 -8.33 3.12 -3.13
N SER A 55 -8.24 1.93 -2.53
CA SER A 55 -7.77 0.74 -3.25
C SER A 55 -8.59 0.47 -4.52
N GLY A 56 -7.91 0.12 -5.61
CA GLY A 56 -8.48 -0.03 -6.94
C GLY A 56 -8.43 1.24 -7.80
N ASP A 57 -8.08 2.40 -7.23
CA ASP A 57 -7.85 3.60 -8.02
C ASP A 57 -6.60 3.48 -8.88
N ILE A 58 -6.69 3.94 -10.13
CA ILE A 58 -5.56 4.03 -11.04
C ILE A 58 -5.13 5.48 -11.10
N ILE A 59 -3.88 5.70 -10.74
CA ILE A 59 -3.26 7.00 -10.81
C ILE A 59 -2.06 7.01 -11.76
N GLU A 60 -1.79 8.16 -12.33
CA GLU A 60 -0.66 8.41 -13.21
C GLU A 60 0.11 9.64 -12.77
N PHE A 61 1.44 9.54 -12.73
CA PHE A 61 2.32 10.62 -12.33
C PHE A 61 3.71 10.46 -12.96
N GLN A 62 4.48 11.55 -13.00
CA GLN A 62 5.92 11.49 -13.27
C GLN A 62 6.66 11.48 -11.94
N GLY A 63 7.74 10.73 -11.83
CA GLY A 63 8.49 10.67 -10.58
C GLY A 63 9.91 10.14 -10.75
N TYR A 64 10.67 10.22 -9.67
CA TYR A 64 12.08 9.84 -9.60
C TYR A 64 12.40 9.25 -8.22
N GLU A 65 13.46 8.46 -8.13
CA GLU A 65 13.93 7.91 -6.86
C GLU A 65 14.44 9.04 -5.94
N PRO A 66 14.08 9.03 -4.65
CA PRO A 66 14.55 10.03 -3.71
C PRO A 66 16.05 9.92 -3.47
N THR A 67 16.76 11.05 -3.52
CA THR A 67 18.20 11.11 -3.22
C THR A 67 18.50 11.08 -1.72
N SER A 68 17.61 11.61 -0.89
CA SER A 68 17.74 11.61 0.58
C SER A 68 16.44 12.03 1.27
N PHE A 69 16.18 11.44 2.44
CA PHE A 69 15.21 11.93 3.44
C PHE A 69 15.84 11.90 4.83
N GLN A 70 15.17 12.51 5.82
CA GLN A 70 15.56 12.44 7.23
C GLN A 70 15.49 11.01 7.81
N HIS A 71 14.84 10.08 7.12
CA HIS A 71 14.71 8.66 7.46
C HIS A 71 15.15 7.80 6.26
N GLU A 72 15.48 6.52 6.50
CA GLU A 72 15.81 5.60 5.40
C GLU A 72 14.65 5.50 4.40
N ASN A 73 15.00 5.65 3.11
CA ASN A 73 14.06 5.53 2.01
C ASN A 73 13.60 4.09 1.93
N HIS A 74 12.29 3.87 1.79
CA HIS A 74 11.85 2.56 1.36
C HIS A 74 12.25 2.39 -0.11
N ILE A 75 12.67 1.18 -0.48
CA ILE A 75 13.02 0.88 -1.88
C ILE A 75 11.85 1.11 -2.84
N GLU A 76 10.63 1.19 -2.30
CA GLU A 76 9.41 1.44 -3.06
C GLU A 76 9.11 2.94 -3.25
N ASP A 77 9.81 3.85 -2.54
CA ASP A 77 9.50 5.29 -2.55
C ASP A 77 9.88 5.95 -3.88
N ILE A 78 8.93 6.68 -4.48
CA ILE A 78 9.11 7.47 -5.71
C ILE A 78 8.54 8.87 -5.49
N VAL A 79 9.40 9.88 -5.62
CA VAL A 79 9.01 11.29 -5.49
C VAL A 79 8.16 11.69 -6.70
N VAL A 80 6.94 12.16 -6.43
CA VAL A 80 6.03 12.65 -7.48
C VAL A 80 6.45 14.03 -7.94
N LYS A 81 6.97 14.13 -9.16
CA LYS A 81 7.38 15.40 -9.78
C LYS A 81 6.25 16.42 -9.73
N ASP A 82 6.59 17.64 -9.30
CA ASP A 82 5.67 18.77 -9.11
C ASP A 82 4.48 18.49 -8.16
N GLY A 83 4.50 17.38 -7.40
CA GLY A 83 3.41 16.97 -6.53
C GLY A 83 2.12 16.61 -7.26
N LYS A 84 2.15 16.42 -8.59
CA LYS A 84 0.94 16.22 -9.40
C LYS A 84 0.67 14.74 -9.66
N ILE A 85 -0.48 14.28 -9.19
CA ILE A 85 -1.07 12.98 -9.49
C ILE A 85 -2.31 13.18 -10.35
N THR A 86 -2.44 12.39 -11.41
CA THR A 86 -3.64 12.35 -12.26
C THR A 86 -4.44 11.10 -11.93
N PHE A 87 -5.68 11.26 -11.50
CA PHE A 87 -6.62 10.16 -11.40
C PHE A 87 -7.13 9.78 -12.80
N LEU A 88 -7.04 8.49 -13.15
CA LEU A 88 -7.49 8.00 -14.45
C LEU A 88 -8.90 7.39 -14.35
N ARG A 89 -9.02 6.36 -13.51
CA ARG A 89 -10.27 5.64 -13.25
C ARG A 89 -10.12 4.74 -12.04
N ARG A 90 -11.22 4.12 -11.63
CA ARG A 90 -11.25 3.09 -10.59
C ARG A 90 -11.55 1.74 -11.22
N TYR A 91 -10.81 0.71 -10.81
CA TYR A 91 -11.19 -0.68 -11.09
C TYR A 91 -12.48 -1.03 -10.33
N SER A 92 -13.37 -1.75 -11.00
CA SER A 92 -14.36 -2.57 -10.31
C SER A 92 -13.68 -3.62 -9.44
N ASN A 93 -14.40 -4.18 -8.47
CA ASN A 93 -13.86 -5.24 -7.62
C ASN A 93 -13.34 -6.43 -8.45
N TYR A 94 -14.01 -6.78 -9.54
CA TYR A 94 -13.59 -7.86 -10.43
C TYR A 94 -12.29 -7.53 -11.17
N GLU A 95 -12.16 -6.33 -11.71
CA GLU A 95 -10.91 -5.87 -12.34
C GLU A 95 -9.76 -5.83 -11.33
N LEU A 96 -10.00 -5.36 -10.10
CA LEU A 96 -8.99 -5.32 -9.06
C LEU A 96 -8.53 -6.73 -8.67
N ILE A 97 -9.47 -7.66 -8.45
CA ILE A 97 -9.14 -9.06 -8.14
C ILE A 97 -8.30 -9.66 -9.28
N ASN A 98 -8.75 -9.53 -10.53
CA ASN A 98 -8.02 -10.05 -11.69
C ASN A 98 -6.64 -9.41 -11.85
N PHE A 99 -6.52 -8.11 -11.57
CA PHE A 99 -5.24 -7.42 -11.57
C PHE A 99 -4.28 -8.02 -10.53
N LEU A 100 -4.76 -8.39 -9.34
CA LEU A 100 -3.92 -8.91 -8.26
C LEU A 100 -3.55 -10.40 -8.41
N VAL A 101 -4.25 -11.16 -9.26
CA VAL A 101 -3.95 -12.59 -9.49
C VAL A 101 -2.51 -12.76 -9.97
N GLY A 102 -1.74 -13.61 -9.29
CA GLY A 102 -0.37 -13.95 -9.66
C GLY A 102 0.66 -12.87 -9.29
N LYS A 103 0.25 -11.83 -8.56
CA LYS A 103 1.14 -10.76 -8.07
C LYS A 103 1.50 -10.94 -6.59
N GLU A 104 1.10 -12.04 -5.96
CA GLU A 104 1.44 -12.31 -4.58
C GLU A 104 2.95 -12.44 -4.38
N ASP A 105 3.43 -11.88 -3.27
CA ASP A 105 4.80 -11.98 -2.84
C ASP A 105 5.08 -13.38 -2.25
N ASN A 106 6.29 -13.87 -2.49
CA ASN A 106 6.77 -15.14 -1.96
C ASN A 106 7.18 -15.02 -0.48
N ARG A 107 7.52 -16.16 0.14
CA ARG A 107 7.94 -16.19 1.54
C ARG A 107 9.10 -15.26 1.88
N THR A 108 10.11 -15.16 1.02
CA THR A 108 11.28 -14.31 1.27
C THR A 108 10.90 -12.84 1.35
N ILE A 109 10.10 -12.36 0.40
CA ILE A 109 9.63 -10.97 0.42
C ILE A 109 8.74 -10.73 1.63
N PHE A 110 7.83 -11.66 1.95
CA PHE A 110 7.01 -11.56 3.16
C PHE A 110 7.87 -11.44 4.43
N GLN A 111 8.87 -12.32 4.60
CA GLN A 111 9.77 -12.30 5.75
C GLN A 111 10.58 -11.00 5.82
N ASN A 112 11.08 -10.50 4.69
CA ASN A 112 11.77 -9.23 4.64
C ASN A 112 10.87 -8.06 5.07
N THR A 113 9.60 -8.07 4.65
CA THR A 113 8.63 -7.04 5.02
C THR A 113 8.27 -7.09 6.51
N VAL A 114 7.95 -8.26 7.07
CA VAL A 114 7.57 -8.35 8.50
C VAL A 114 8.74 -8.15 9.47
N HIS A 115 9.98 -8.34 9.02
CA HIS A 115 11.19 -8.06 9.79
C HIS A 115 11.79 -6.68 9.49
N ALA A 116 11.13 -5.84 8.67
CA ALA A 116 11.60 -4.51 8.28
C ALA A 116 12.99 -4.48 7.60
N ASN A 117 13.34 -5.52 6.84
CA ASN A 117 14.58 -5.61 6.07
C ASN A 117 14.49 -4.85 4.74
N GLY A 118 14.37 -3.53 4.81
CA GLY A 118 14.38 -2.64 3.64
C GLY A 118 13.09 -2.65 2.79
N ARG A 119 12.08 -3.44 3.16
CA ARG A 119 10.75 -3.47 2.52
C ARG A 119 9.66 -3.08 3.50
N SER A 120 8.64 -2.38 3.00
CA SER A 120 7.50 -1.96 3.81
C SER A 120 6.17 -2.54 3.37
N LEU A 121 6.16 -3.24 2.24
CA LEU A 121 4.95 -3.70 1.58
C LEU A 121 5.09 -5.17 1.16
N CYS A 122 3.99 -5.91 1.27
CA CYS A 122 3.87 -7.23 0.68
C CYS A 122 2.42 -7.49 0.30
N LEU A 123 2.20 -8.20 -0.80
CA LEU A 123 0.90 -8.73 -1.19
C LEU A 123 0.83 -10.21 -0.82
N VAL A 124 -0.10 -10.57 0.05
CA VAL A 124 -0.30 -11.97 0.43
C VAL A 124 -1.66 -12.45 -0.07
N LYS A 125 -1.67 -13.59 -0.74
CA LYS A 125 -2.88 -14.37 -1.02
C LYS A 125 -2.99 -15.49 0.02
N PRO A 126 -3.80 -15.32 1.08
CA PRO A 126 -3.99 -16.38 2.05
C PRO A 126 -4.80 -17.54 1.45
N ASP A 127 -4.50 -18.76 1.86
CA ASP A 127 -5.29 -19.94 1.51
C ASP A 127 -6.57 -20.00 2.35
N GLN A 128 -6.51 -19.48 3.58
CA GLN A 128 -7.63 -19.44 4.51
C GLN A 128 -7.64 -18.14 5.33
N ILE A 129 -8.84 -17.63 5.54
CA ILE A 129 -9.13 -16.52 6.43
C ILE A 129 -10.02 -17.06 7.55
N ARG A 130 -9.61 -16.89 8.80
CA ARG A 130 -10.38 -17.30 9.98
C ARG A 130 -10.58 -16.11 10.91
N PHE A 131 -11.76 -16.02 11.50
CA PHE A 131 -12.04 -15.05 12.54
C PHE A 131 -12.02 -15.76 13.89
N GLU A 132 -11.13 -15.32 14.76
CA GLU A 132 -10.98 -15.79 16.12
C GLU A 132 -11.32 -14.66 17.10
N VAL A 133 -11.36 -14.99 18.38
CA VAL A 133 -11.48 -14.01 19.46
C VAL A 133 -10.31 -14.26 20.41
N THR A 134 -9.48 -13.25 20.64
CA THR A 134 -8.44 -13.37 21.67
C THR A 134 -9.11 -13.49 23.05
N LYS A 135 -8.71 -14.52 23.79
CA LYS A 135 -9.05 -14.72 25.20
C LYS A 135 -7.75 -14.70 26.00
N TYR A 136 -7.24 -13.52 26.31
CA TYR A 136 -6.32 -13.39 27.43
C TYR A 136 -7.17 -13.39 28.71
N PHE A 137 -6.70 -14.07 29.76
CA PHE A 137 -7.48 -14.32 30.98
C PHE A 137 -7.96 -13.03 31.68
N ASP A 138 -7.29 -11.92 31.40
CA ASP A 138 -7.44 -10.59 32.00
C ASP A 138 -7.84 -9.48 31.02
N GLN A 139 -8.07 -9.78 29.73
CA GLN A 139 -8.48 -8.75 28.74
C GLN A 139 -9.86 -9.01 28.12
N PRO A 140 -10.59 -7.93 27.77
CA PRO A 140 -11.81 -8.06 27.00
C PRO A 140 -11.54 -8.78 25.69
N LYS A 141 -12.50 -9.61 25.27
CA LYS A 141 -12.51 -10.31 23.99
C LYS A 141 -12.27 -9.32 22.85
N LYS A 142 -11.20 -9.49 22.07
CA LYS A 142 -10.96 -8.70 20.87
C LYS A 142 -11.10 -9.60 19.63
N PRO A 143 -11.76 -9.12 18.56
CA PRO A 143 -11.77 -9.85 17.30
C PRO A 143 -10.34 -9.99 16.77
N LYS A 144 -10.00 -11.17 16.29
CA LYS A 144 -8.70 -11.51 15.71
C LYS A 144 -8.91 -12.08 14.32
N LEU A 145 -8.28 -11.49 13.32
CA LEU A 145 -8.20 -12.06 11.99
C LEU A 145 -6.96 -12.96 11.92
N VAL A 146 -7.13 -14.21 11.51
CA VAL A 146 -6.04 -15.16 11.26
C VAL A 146 -6.00 -15.44 9.77
N LEU A 147 -4.84 -15.17 9.17
CA LEU A 147 -4.55 -15.44 7.77
C LEU A 147 -3.57 -16.60 7.71
N ASN A 148 -3.96 -17.70 7.07
CA ASN A 148 -3.08 -18.85 6.89
C ASN A 148 -2.67 -18.95 5.43
N LYS A 149 -1.37 -19.13 5.20
CA LYS A 149 -0.79 -19.54 3.92
C LYS A 149 0.09 -20.75 4.18
N GLN A 150 -0.20 -21.88 3.52
CA GLN A 150 0.44 -23.17 3.79
C GLN A 150 1.96 -23.09 3.61
N GLU A 151 2.42 -22.34 2.59
CA GLU A 151 3.83 -22.07 2.31
C GLU A 151 4.60 -21.45 3.50
N PHE A 152 3.91 -20.75 4.40
CA PHE A 152 4.51 -20.02 5.52
C PHE A 152 4.43 -20.78 6.85
N SER A 153 3.78 -21.96 6.88
CA SER A 153 3.44 -22.69 8.11
C SER A 153 4.51 -23.69 8.58
N THR A 154 5.74 -23.61 8.07
CA THR A 154 6.87 -24.49 8.45
C THR A 154 7.84 -23.79 9.39
#